data_AF-A0A914G4G5-F1
#
_entry.id   AF-A0A914G4G5-F1
#
_cell.length_a   1.000
_cell.length_b   1.000
_cell.length_c   1.000
_cell.angle_alpha   90.00
_cell.angle_beta   90.00
_cell.angle_gamma   90.00
#
_symmetry.space_group_name_H-M   'P 1'
#
loop_
_entity.id
_entity.type
_entity.pdbx_description
1 polymer ?
#
loop_
_entity_poly.entity_id
_entity_poly.type
_entity_poly.pdbx_seq_one_letter_code
_entity_poly.pdbx_strand_id
1 'polypeptide(L)'
;MLEEGIVNENQLILFDCRGINPISNSAVYVWLDQVIYDPSKLIHKAKEFFQKFDYIHSAECLWAAVVSAVKELFLPFGIHSSSHQSIEHLCLFAINKTAWDETKRESMKESFNNSEEFHKIFYNKSRYSRALFKKKMDDLAEFVQCFVQIPSLSLKEAVEAHVQELLNGVTFLTSKNHCIQIVEQKPPGHSYIGSKS
;
A
#
# COMPACT_ATOMS: atom_id res chain seq x y z
N MET A 1 -8.97 28.00 -29.64
CA MET A 1 -9.92 28.17 -28.52
C MET A 1 -10.29 26.78 -28.03
N LEU A 2 -9.62 26.34 -26.98
CA LEU A 2 -10.02 25.22 -26.15
C LEU A 2 -9.96 25.76 -24.73
N GLU A 3 -11.08 25.65 -24.05
CA GLU A 3 -11.36 26.27 -22.75
C GLU A 3 -10.52 25.66 -21.64
N GLU A 4 -10.20 26.51 -20.67
CA GLU A 4 -9.53 26.16 -19.42
C GLU A 4 -10.36 25.16 -18.61
N GLY A 5 -9.74 24.06 -18.21
CA GLY A 5 -10.19 23.25 -17.09
C GLY A 5 -9.20 23.44 -15.94
N ILE A 6 -9.49 24.36 -15.03
CA ILE A 6 -8.75 24.53 -13.77
C ILE A 6 -8.97 23.26 -12.95
N VAL A 7 -7.95 22.40 -12.86
CA VAL A 7 -7.91 21.32 -11.87
C VAL A 7 -7.25 21.88 -10.61
N ASN A 8 -8.05 22.56 -9.79
CA ASN A 8 -7.74 22.74 -8.38
C ASN A 8 -8.06 21.42 -7.68
N GLU A 9 -7.09 20.85 -6.95
CA GLU A 9 -7.27 20.34 -5.57
C GLU A 9 -6.03 19.53 -5.10
N ASN A 10 -5.36 20.11 -4.09
CA ASN A 10 -4.66 19.47 -2.96
C ASN A 10 -4.00 18.09 -3.20
N GLN A 11 -2.72 18.12 -3.59
CA GLN A 11 -1.84 16.97 -3.46
C GLN A 11 -1.11 17.00 -2.11
N LEU A 12 -1.33 15.97 -1.30
CA LEU A 12 -0.56 15.73 -0.09
C LEU A 12 0.33 14.51 -0.32
N ILE A 13 1.64 14.73 -0.39
CA ILE A 13 2.64 13.65 -0.43
C ILE A 13 3.21 13.54 0.98
N LEU A 14 2.97 12.42 1.66
CA LEU A 14 3.57 12.12 2.96
C LEU A 14 4.47 10.90 2.87
N PHE A 15 5.69 11.07 3.36
CA PHE A 15 6.60 10.01 3.72
C PHE A 15 7.28 10.37 5.04
N ASP A 16 7.25 9.46 6.01
CA ASP A 16 8.25 9.36 7.07
C ASP A 16 8.94 8.00 6.90
N CYS A 17 10.15 8.04 6.37
CA CYS A 17 11.08 6.92 6.35
C CYS A 17 12.14 7.13 7.43
N ARG A 18 11.76 7.02 8.70
CA ARG A 18 12.73 6.76 9.77
C ARG A 18 13.26 5.33 9.70
N GLY A 19 14.15 5.11 8.73
CA GLY A 19 15.10 4.02 8.68
C GLY A 19 16.49 4.61 8.43
N ILE A 20 17.32 4.65 9.47
CA ILE A 20 18.70 5.11 9.42
C ILE A 20 19.52 4.13 8.55
N ASN A 21 19.56 4.34 7.24
CA ASN A 21 20.68 4.18 6.29
C ASN A 21 20.17 4.26 4.84
N PRO A 22 20.75 5.10 3.97
CA PRO A 22 20.19 5.37 2.66
C PRO A 22 20.61 4.32 1.63
N ILE A 23 19.75 3.34 1.38
CA ILE A 23 19.66 2.65 0.08
C ILE A 23 18.17 2.35 -0.20
N SER A 24 17.33 3.38 -0.33
CA SER A 24 15.92 3.15 -0.67
C SER A 24 15.37 4.20 -1.64
N ASN A 25 15.15 3.77 -2.88
CA ASN A 25 14.38 4.50 -3.89
C ASN A 25 12.87 4.39 -3.58
N SER A 26 12.43 4.93 -2.45
CA SER A 26 11.01 5.00 -2.09
C SER A 26 10.43 6.34 -2.55
N ALA A 27 10.23 6.47 -3.87
CA ALA A 27 9.48 7.58 -4.45
C ALA A 27 8.06 7.10 -4.80
N VAL A 28 7.03 7.80 -4.34
CA VAL A 28 5.63 7.61 -4.80
C VAL A 28 5.50 8.44 -6.06
N TYR A 29 5.37 7.74 -7.18
CA TYR A 29 5.08 8.34 -8.47
C TYR A 29 3.57 8.40 -8.64
N VAL A 30 3.03 9.60 -8.91
CA VAL A 30 1.65 9.79 -9.36
C VAL A 30 1.58 9.39 -10.83
N TRP A 31 1.20 8.15 -11.10
CA TRP A 31 0.90 7.69 -12.46
C TRP A 31 -0.58 7.92 -12.74
N LEU A 32 -0.88 8.62 -13.85
CA LEU A 32 -2.24 9.00 -14.26
C LEU A 32 -3.12 7.83 -14.74
N ASP A 33 -2.62 6.59 -14.80
CA ASP A 33 -3.41 5.40 -15.16
C ASP A 33 -2.92 4.19 -14.36
N GLN A 34 -3.37 4.03 -13.12
CA GLN A 34 -3.28 2.73 -12.44
C GLN A 34 -4.55 1.93 -12.76
N VAL A 35 -4.41 0.83 -13.49
CA VAL A 35 -5.50 -0.13 -13.68
C VAL A 35 -5.81 -0.76 -12.33
N ILE A 36 -6.88 -0.29 -11.69
CA ILE A 36 -7.46 -0.91 -10.51
C ILE A 36 -8.41 -1.98 -11.02
N TYR A 37 -8.07 -3.22 -10.73
CA TYR A 37 -8.90 -4.36 -11.06
C TYR A 37 -9.87 -4.61 -9.91
N ASP A 38 -11.13 -4.87 -10.25
CA ASP A 38 -12.14 -5.35 -9.30
C ASP A 38 -11.59 -6.56 -8.52
N PRO A 39 -11.37 -6.43 -7.19
CA PRO A 39 -10.77 -7.47 -6.37
C PRO A 39 -11.58 -8.78 -6.39
N SER A 40 -12.90 -8.67 -6.46
CA SER A 40 -13.80 -9.83 -6.46
C SER A 40 -13.67 -10.64 -7.75
N LYS A 41 -13.50 -9.97 -8.90
CA LYS A 41 -13.25 -10.65 -10.18
C LYS A 41 -11.90 -11.37 -10.19
N LEU A 42 -10.89 -10.80 -9.53
CA LEU A 42 -9.58 -11.46 -9.39
C LEU A 42 -9.66 -12.73 -8.51
N ILE A 43 -10.41 -12.67 -7.40
CA ILE A 43 -10.72 -13.88 -6.60
C ILE A 43 -11.44 -14.94 -7.43
N HIS A 44 -12.41 -14.55 -8.26
CA HIS A 44 -13.11 -15.50 -9.14
C HIS A 44 -12.15 -16.18 -10.13
N LYS A 45 -11.32 -15.39 -10.83
CA LYS A 45 -10.29 -15.92 -11.74
C LYS A 45 -9.30 -16.84 -11.03
N ALA A 46 -8.89 -16.50 -9.80
CA ALA A 46 -8.01 -17.37 -9.02
C ALA A 46 -8.63 -18.75 -8.82
N LYS A 47 -9.93 -18.81 -8.46
CA LYS A 47 -10.66 -20.07 -8.29
C LYS A 47 -10.74 -20.88 -9.59
N GLU A 48 -10.92 -20.23 -10.73
CA GLU A 48 -10.90 -20.90 -12.05
C GLU A 48 -9.54 -21.53 -12.35
N PHE A 49 -8.44 -20.80 -12.10
CA PHE A 49 -7.08 -21.33 -12.28
C PHE A 49 -6.78 -22.49 -11.32
N PHE A 50 -7.20 -22.37 -10.05
CA PHE A 50 -7.08 -23.44 -9.06
C PHE A 50 -7.79 -24.73 -9.51
N GLN A 51 -8.99 -24.63 -10.10
CA GLN A 51 -9.72 -25.78 -10.64
C GLN A 51 -8.98 -26.47 -11.79
N LYS A 52 -8.19 -25.72 -12.56
CA LYS A 52 -7.33 -26.21 -13.65
C LYS A 52 -5.96 -26.70 -13.18
N PHE A 53 -5.73 -26.78 -11.86
CA PHE A 53 -4.43 -27.10 -11.25
C PHE A 53 -3.31 -26.11 -11.59
N ASP A 54 -3.70 -24.89 -11.98
CA ASP A 54 -2.78 -23.79 -12.29
C ASP A 54 -2.56 -22.93 -11.05
N TYR A 55 -1.74 -23.43 -10.13
CA TYR A 55 -1.48 -22.77 -8.85
C TYR A 55 -0.72 -21.46 -8.98
N ILE A 56 0.06 -21.29 -10.05
CA ILE A 56 0.86 -20.08 -10.28
C ILE A 56 -0.07 -18.93 -10.64
N HIS A 57 -0.91 -19.08 -11.67
CA HIS A 57 -1.84 -18.01 -12.05
C HIS A 57 -2.91 -17.79 -10.99
N SER A 58 -3.30 -18.84 -10.26
CA SER A 58 -4.16 -18.70 -9.09
C SER A 58 -3.52 -17.83 -8.00
N ALA A 59 -2.24 -18.05 -7.67
CA ALA A 59 -1.52 -17.28 -6.66
C ALA A 59 -1.34 -15.80 -7.08
N GLU A 60 -1.00 -15.55 -8.35
CA GLU A 60 -0.88 -14.19 -8.90
C GLU A 60 -2.22 -13.43 -8.84
N CYS A 61 -3.32 -14.09 -9.19
CA CYS A 61 -4.66 -13.48 -9.09
C CYS A 61 -5.02 -13.17 -7.62
N LEU A 62 -4.64 -14.04 -6.68
CA LEU A 62 -4.89 -13.82 -5.25
C LEU A 62 -4.09 -12.63 -4.70
N TRP A 63 -2.80 -12.55 -5.03
CA TRP A 63 -1.97 -11.40 -4.67
C TRP A 63 -2.52 -10.10 -5.28
N ALA A 64 -2.84 -10.11 -6.57
CA ALA A 64 -3.40 -8.95 -7.26
C ALA A 64 -4.75 -8.51 -6.66
N ALA A 65 -5.58 -9.46 -6.19
CA ALA A 65 -6.85 -9.15 -5.54
C ALA A 65 -6.63 -8.39 -4.22
N VAL A 66 -5.68 -8.85 -3.40
CA VAL A 66 -5.30 -8.18 -2.15
C VAL A 66 -4.75 -6.78 -2.42
N VAL A 67 -3.80 -6.65 -3.35
CA VAL A 67 -3.24 -5.34 -3.74
C VAL A 67 -4.33 -4.40 -4.22
N SER A 68 -5.26 -4.89 -5.05
CA SER A 68 -6.34 -4.07 -5.59
C SER A 68 -7.31 -3.64 -4.50
N ALA A 69 -7.66 -4.53 -3.56
CA ALA A 69 -8.53 -4.19 -2.42
C ALA A 69 -7.92 -3.10 -1.52
N VAL A 70 -6.61 -3.19 -1.25
CA VAL A 70 -5.89 -2.14 -0.52
C VAL A 70 -5.90 -0.83 -1.31
N LYS A 71 -5.60 -0.86 -2.61
CA LYS A 71 -5.62 0.35 -3.44
C LYS A 71 -6.99 1.01 -3.51
N GLU A 72 -8.04 0.23 -3.73
CA GLU A 72 -9.42 0.73 -3.76
C GLU A 72 -9.82 1.40 -2.44
N LEU A 73 -9.39 0.84 -1.32
CA LEU A 73 -9.68 1.39 0.01
C LEU A 73 -9.08 2.79 0.22
N PHE A 74 -7.88 3.03 -0.32
CA PHE A 74 -7.16 4.30 -0.13
C PHE A 74 -7.33 5.31 -1.27
N LEU A 75 -7.88 4.88 -2.41
CA LEU A 75 -8.11 5.72 -3.58
C LEU A 75 -8.97 6.97 -3.29
N PRO A 76 -10.07 6.90 -2.52
CA PRO A 76 -10.89 8.08 -2.20
C PRO A 76 -10.14 9.16 -1.43
N PHE A 77 -8.98 8.85 -0.85
CA PHE A 77 -8.12 9.78 -0.12
C PHE A 77 -6.96 10.32 -0.97
N GLY A 78 -6.93 10.01 -2.28
CA GLY A 78 -5.84 10.41 -3.18
C GLY A 78 -4.52 9.70 -2.91
N ILE A 79 -4.53 8.62 -2.12
CA ILE A 79 -3.33 7.85 -1.79
C ILE A 79 -3.14 6.77 -2.85
N HIS A 80 -2.04 6.88 -3.60
CA HIS A 80 -1.65 5.92 -4.62
C HIS A 80 -0.38 5.19 -4.19
N SER A 81 -0.30 3.90 -4.52
CA SER A 81 0.87 3.08 -4.23
C SER A 81 1.20 2.18 -5.40
N SER A 82 2.49 2.06 -5.71
CA SER A 82 3.04 1.10 -6.67
C SER A 82 4.11 0.20 -6.06
N SER A 83 4.54 0.48 -4.83
CA SER A 83 5.59 -0.28 -4.15
C SER A 83 4.98 -1.34 -3.24
N HIS A 84 5.62 -2.51 -3.16
CA HIS A 84 5.21 -3.58 -2.25
C HIS A 84 5.17 -3.09 -0.80
N GLN A 85 6.23 -2.42 -0.35
CA GLN A 85 6.36 -1.91 1.02
C GLN A 85 5.25 -0.91 1.37
N SER A 86 4.87 -0.06 0.43
CA SER A 86 3.77 0.87 0.61
C SER A 86 2.43 0.15 0.70
N ILE A 87 2.20 -0.93 -0.08
CA ILE A 87 0.98 -1.75 0.05
C ILE A 87 0.92 -2.44 1.42
N GLU A 88 2.03 -3.02 1.87
CA GLU A 88 2.15 -3.61 3.21
C GLU A 88 1.82 -2.60 4.31
N HIS A 89 2.43 -1.41 4.25
CA HIS A 89 2.18 -0.36 5.23
C HIS A 89 0.70 0.07 5.25
N LEU A 90 0.12 0.33 4.08
CA LEU A 90 -1.29 0.73 3.96
C LEU A 90 -2.25 -0.36 4.47
N CYS A 91 -1.94 -1.63 4.17
CA CYS A 91 -2.69 -2.77 4.67
C CYS A 91 -2.68 -2.84 6.21
N LEU A 92 -1.48 -2.83 6.80
CA LEU A 92 -1.32 -2.89 8.26
C LEU A 92 -1.94 -1.67 8.95
N PHE A 93 -1.81 -0.49 8.34
CA PHE A 93 -2.47 0.73 8.80
C PHE A 93 -3.99 0.54 8.85
N ALA A 94 -4.60 0.10 7.74
CA ALA A 94 -6.04 -0.12 7.68
C ALA A 94 -6.50 -1.12 8.76
N ILE A 95 -5.83 -2.26 8.89
CA ILE A 95 -6.15 -3.29 9.90
C ILE A 95 -6.13 -2.69 11.31
N ASN A 96 -5.07 -1.94 11.65
CA ASN A 96 -4.89 -1.38 12.99
C ASN A 96 -5.86 -0.23 13.29
N LYS A 97 -6.41 0.43 12.26
CA LYS A 97 -7.36 1.55 12.41
C LYS A 97 -8.83 1.13 12.29
N THR A 98 -9.10 -0.10 11.89
CA THR A 98 -10.46 -0.65 11.94
C THR A 98 -10.95 -0.88 13.38
N ALA A 99 -12.26 -0.85 13.57
CA ALA A 99 -12.92 -1.19 14.84
C ALA A 99 -13.04 -2.71 15.09
N TRP A 100 -12.30 -3.54 14.34
CA TRP A 100 -12.29 -4.98 14.52
C TRP A 100 -11.75 -5.37 15.91
N ASP A 101 -12.13 -6.55 16.40
CA ASP A 101 -11.49 -7.10 17.60
C ASP A 101 -10.07 -7.60 17.29
N GLU A 102 -9.32 -7.95 18.33
CA GLU A 102 -7.93 -8.40 18.19
C GLU A 102 -7.83 -9.69 17.37
N THR A 103 -8.76 -10.62 17.57
CA THR A 103 -8.78 -11.90 16.84
C THR A 103 -8.94 -11.69 15.34
N LYS A 104 -9.86 -10.80 14.94
CA LYS A 104 -10.07 -10.47 13.53
C LYS A 104 -8.88 -9.71 12.97
N ARG A 105 -8.27 -8.77 13.70
CA ARG A 105 -7.04 -8.09 13.27
C ARG A 105 -5.90 -9.07 12.99
N GLU A 106 -5.64 -10.00 13.90
CA GLU A 106 -4.60 -11.02 13.72
C GLU A 106 -4.90 -11.94 12.54
N SER A 107 -6.15 -12.37 12.38
CA SER A 107 -6.58 -13.16 11.21
C SER A 107 -6.36 -12.41 9.88
N MET A 108 -6.61 -11.10 9.84
CA MET A 108 -6.39 -10.29 8.64
C MET A 108 -4.90 -10.06 8.35
N LYS A 109 -4.06 -9.90 9.39
CA LYS A 109 -2.60 -9.84 9.24
C LYS A 109 -2.06 -11.17 8.71
N GLU A 110 -2.51 -12.30 9.27
CA GLU A 110 -2.13 -13.63 8.78
C GLU A 110 -2.55 -13.83 7.32
N SER A 111 -3.77 -13.41 6.96
CA SER A 111 -4.26 -13.47 5.59
C SER A 111 -3.39 -12.63 4.66
N PHE A 112 -3.02 -11.40 5.05
CA PHE A 112 -2.09 -10.59 4.25
C PHE A 112 -0.72 -11.29 4.08
N ASN A 113 -0.14 -11.84 5.14
CA ASN A 113 1.11 -12.59 5.07
C ASN A 113 1.00 -13.81 4.13
N ASN A 114 -0.14 -14.51 4.15
CA ASN A 114 -0.42 -15.61 3.22
C ASN A 114 -0.44 -15.13 1.76
N SER A 115 -0.92 -13.92 1.48
CA SER A 115 -0.88 -13.34 0.13
C SER A 115 0.55 -13.06 -0.34
N GLU A 116 1.43 -12.60 0.56
CA GLU A 116 2.83 -12.43 0.23
C GLU A 116 3.53 -13.75 -0.04
N GLU A 117 3.19 -14.79 0.74
CA GLU A 117 3.69 -16.13 0.47
C GLU A 117 3.27 -16.59 -0.92
N PHE A 118 2.00 -16.38 -1.33
CA PHE A 118 1.52 -16.67 -2.67
C PHE A 118 2.31 -15.92 -3.74
N HIS A 119 2.58 -14.64 -3.55
CA HIS A 119 3.43 -13.87 -4.46
C HIS A 119 4.86 -14.45 -4.54
N LYS A 120 5.41 -14.91 -3.40
CA LYS A 120 6.73 -15.56 -3.32
C LYS A 120 6.75 -16.99 -3.89
N ILE A 121 5.60 -17.67 -4.06
CA ILE A 121 5.53 -19.03 -4.67
C ILE A 121 6.17 -19.02 -6.05
N PHE A 122 5.95 -17.96 -6.82
CA PHE A 122 6.52 -17.79 -8.15
C PHE A 122 8.05 -17.99 -8.13
N TYR A 123 8.70 -17.51 -7.07
CA TYR A 123 10.15 -17.55 -6.92
C TYR A 123 10.65 -18.84 -6.25
N ASN A 124 9.86 -19.47 -5.39
CA ASN A 124 10.35 -20.53 -4.49
C ASN A 124 9.75 -21.94 -4.64
N LYS A 125 9.01 -22.24 -5.73
CA LYS A 125 8.45 -23.59 -6.01
C LYS A 125 7.82 -24.26 -4.76
N SER A 126 7.11 -23.47 -3.97
CA SER A 126 6.51 -23.95 -2.73
C SER A 126 5.49 -25.06 -3.02
N ARG A 127 5.65 -26.21 -2.34
CA ARG A 127 4.75 -27.37 -2.45
C ARG A 127 3.59 -27.22 -1.48
N TYR A 128 2.65 -26.31 -1.74
CA TYR A 128 1.37 -26.36 -1.04
C TYR A 128 0.62 -27.64 -1.43
N SER A 129 0.07 -28.35 -0.43
CA SER A 129 -0.97 -29.33 -0.73
C SER A 129 -2.19 -28.60 -1.29
N ARG A 130 -2.95 -29.24 -2.18
CA ARG A 130 -4.17 -28.66 -2.75
C ARG A 130 -5.15 -28.19 -1.66
N ALA A 131 -5.25 -28.94 -0.56
CA ALA A 131 -6.10 -28.59 0.58
C ALA A 131 -5.61 -27.32 1.30
N LEU A 132 -4.30 -27.21 1.56
CA LEU A 132 -3.73 -26.02 2.18
C LEU A 132 -3.82 -24.79 1.27
N PHE A 133 -3.57 -24.96 -0.02
CA PHE A 133 -3.75 -23.90 -1.01
C PHE A 133 -5.20 -23.40 -1.01
N LYS A 134 -6.18 -24.33 -1.03
CA LYS A 134 -7.60 -23.97 -0.99
C LYS A 134 -7.95 -23.19 0.27
N LYS A 135 -7.49 -23.66 1.44
CA LYS A 135 -7.74 -22.96 2.72
C LYS A 135 -7.23 -21.52 2.65
N LYS A 136 -5.96 -21.32 2.29
CA LYS A 136 -5.37 -19.97 2.18
C LYS A 136 -6.08 -19.11 1.13
N MET A 137 -6.53 -19.70 0.01
CA MET A 137 -7.34 -19.00 -0.99
C MET A 137 -8.69 -18.53 -0.43
N ASP A 138 -9.35 -19.35 0.38
CA ASP A 138 -10.61 -18.97 1.02
C ASP A 138 -10.39 -17.87 2.08
N ASP A 139 -9.31 -17.96 2.88
CA ASP A 139 -8.91 -16.93 3.84
C ASP A 139 -8.65 -15.57 3.14
N LEU A 140 -8.01 -15.59 1.96
CA LEU A 140 -7.80 -14.39 1.15
C LEU A 140 -9.08 -13.83 0.53
N ALA A 141 -10.02 -14.69 0.14
CA ALA A 141 -11.32 -14.23 -0.33
C ALA A 141 -12.08 -13.51 0.78
N GLU A 142 -12.02 -14.01 2.02
CA GLU A 142 -12.58 -13.35 3.20
C GLU A 142 -11.86 -12.02 3.48
N PHE A 143 -10.53 -11.99 3.41
CA PHE A 143 -9.74 -10.77 3.56
C PHE A 143 -10.20 -9.68 2.58
N VAL A 144 -10.28 -10.02 1.29
CA VAL A 144 -10.71 -9.08 0.24
C VAL A 144 -12.12 -8.57 0.53
N GLN A 145 -13.04 -9.47 0.90
CA GLN A 145 -14.42 -9.08 1.26
C GLN A 145 -14.46 -8.13 2.46
N CYS A 146 -13.65 -8.37 3.49
CA CYS A 146 -13.59 -7.49 4.65
C CYS A 146 -13.04 -6.12 4.29
N PHE A 147 -11.97 -6.05 3.48
CA PHE A 147 -11.32 -4.80 3.09
C PHE A 147 -12.21 -3.90 2.25
N VAL A 148 -12.93 -4.45 1.27
CA VAL A 148 -13.86 -3.66 0.43
C VAL A 148 -15.09 -3.16 1.23
N GLN A 149 -15.32 -3.69 2.42
CA GLN A 149 -16.42 -3.31 3.31
C GLN A 149 -15.98 -2.37 4.45
N ILE A 150 -14.69 -2.03 4.56
CA ILE A 150 -14.22 -1.08 5.57
C ILE A 150 -14.91 0.27 5.33
N PRO A 151 -15.61 0.85 6.32
CA PRO A 151 -16.25 2.15 6.16
C PRO A 151 -15.21 3.24 5.88
N SER A 152 -15.40 3.96 4.76
CA SER A 152 -14.49 5.03 4.34
C SER A 152 -14.35 6.14 5.38
N LEU A 153 -15.43 6.45 6.13
CA LEU A 153 -15.42 7.51 7.14
C LEU A 153 -14.43 7.24 8.28
N SER A 154 -14.44 6.02 8.85
CA SER A 154 -13.53 5.65 9.94
C SER A 154 -12.07 5.68 9.51
N LEU A 155 -11.80 5.32 8.26
CA LEU A 155 -10.44 5.31 7.74
C LEU A 155 -9.97 6.73 7.38
N LYS A 156 -10.89 7.59 6.90
CA LYS A 156 -10.59 8.99 6.59
C LYS A 156 -10.04 9.74 7.80
N GLU A 157 -10.75 9.68 8.92
CA GLU A 157 -10.35 10.36 10.16
C GLU A 157 -8.97 9.86 10.64
N ALA A 158 -8.73 8.55 10.54
CA ALA A 158 -7.44 7.97 10.89
C ALA A 158 -6.31 8.43 9.97
N VAL A 159 -6.56 8.50 8.65
CA VAL A 159 -5.60 9.00 7.66
C VAL A 159 -5.29 10.47 7.93
N GLU A 160 -6.30 11.32 8.11
CA GLU A 160 -6.12 12.74 8.41
C GLU A 160 -5.36 12.97 9.73
N ALA A 161 -5.65 12.19 10.77
CA ALA A 161 -4.92 12.27 12.03
C ALA A 161 -3.44 11.86 11.87
N HIS A 162 -3.18 10.79 11.12
CA HIS A 162 -1.81 10.33 10.85
C HIS A 162 -1.03 11.34 10.01
N VAL A 163 -1.69 11.94 9.02
CA VAL A 163 -1.16 13.07 8.24
C VAL A 163 -0.73 14.21 9.15
N GLN A 164 -1.60 14.65 10.06
CA GLN A 164 -1.29 15.76 10.95
C GLN A 164 -0.16 15.43 11.92
N GLU A 165 -0.08 14.18 12.40
CA GLU A 165 1.05 13.71 13.21
C GLU A 165 2.37 13.82 12.46
N LEU A 166 2.41 13.41 11.19
CA LEU A 166 3.61 13.50 10.35
C LEU A 166 4.01 14.96 10.06
N LEU A 167 3.04 15.87 9.98
CA LEU A 167 3.29 17.30 9.78
C LEU A 167 3.67 18.02 11.08
N ASN A 168 3.27 17.51 12.24
CA ASN A 168 3.60 18.05 13.55
C ASN A 168 5.10 17.83 13.83
N GLY A 169 5.90 18.87 13.60
CA GLY A 169 7.35 18.86 13.71
C GLY A 169 8.07 19.23 12.41
N VAL A 170 7.34 19.37 11.30
CA VAL A 170 7.87 19.86 10.03
C VAL A 170 7.71 21.38 9.98
N THR A 171 8.81 22.11 10.13
CA THR A 171 8.82 23.57 9.93
C THR A 171 8.76 23.89 8.43
N PHE A 172 7.61 24.34 7.95
CA PHE A 172 7.46 24.75 6.55
C PHE A 172 8.15 26.10 6.30
N LEU A 173 9.19 26.12 5.45
CA LEU A 173 9.68 27.37 4.85
C LEU A 173 8.75 27.75 3.72
N THR A 174 7.79 28.63 4.00
CA THR A 174 6.84 29.11 2.99
C THR A 174 7.50 30.14 2.08
N SER A 175 7.60 29.82 0.79
CA SER A 175 7.75 30.82 -0.28
C SER A 175 6.36 31.08 -0.86
N LYS A 176 6.01 32.35 -1.08
CA LYS A 176 4.66 32.91 -1.25
C LYS A 176 3.80 32.37 -2.41
N ASN A 177 4.19 31.31 -3.11
CA ASN A 177 3.40 30.71 -4.18
C ASN A 177 3.29 29.18 -4.01
N HIS A 178 2.18 28.74 -3.41
CA HIS A 178 1.49 27.44 -3.55
C HIS A 178 2.26 26.25 -4.15
N CYS A 179 3.31 25.78 -3.47
CA CYS A 179 3.83 24.42 -3.64
C CYS A 179 4.55 24.00 -2.36
N ILE A 180 4.09 22.95 -1.69
CA ILE A 180 4.81 22.36 -0.55
C ILE A 180 5.91 21.46 -1.11
N GLN A 181 7.15 21.95 -1.13
CA GLN A 181 8.33 21.11 -1.31
C GLN A 181 8.79 20.65 0.07
N ILE A 182 8.73 19.34 0.32
CA ILE A 182 9.43 18.72 1.45
C ILE A 182 10.90 18.64 1.04
N VAL A 183 11.73 19.52 1.63
CA VAL A 183 13.18 19.52 1.43
C VAL A 183 13.81 18.64 2.51
N GLU A 184 14.50 17.58 2.11
CA GLU A 184 15.36 16.78 3.01
C GLU A 184 16.33 17.72 3.75
N GLN A 185 16.29 17.70 5.09
CA GLN A 185 17.42 18.21 5.85
C GLN A 185 18.59 17.24 5.70
N LYS A 186 19.57 17.65 4.89
CA LYS A 186 20.86 16.99 4.83
C LYS A 186 21.45 16.99 6.25
N PRO A 187 21.87 15.83 6.81
CA PRO A 187 22.55 15.83 8.10
C PRO A 187 23.78 16.74 8.02
N PRO A 188 24.14 17.44 9.10
CA PRO A 188 25.30 18.32 9.12
C PRO A 188 26.53 17.52 8.69
N GLY A 189 27.05 17.84 7.51
CA GLY A 189 28.20 17.17 6.94
C GLY A 189 29.37 17.27 7.91
N HIS A 190 29.96 16.13 8.25
CA HIS A 190 31.34 16.12 8.70
C HIS A 190 32.17 16.76 7.59
N SER A 191 32.61 17.98 7.86
CA SER A 191 33.68 18.65 7.13
C SER A 191 34.90 17.74 7.15
N TYR A 192 35.14 17.03 6.05
CA TYR A 192 36.47 16.53 5.76
C TYR A 192 37.38 17.75 5.59
N ILE A 193 38.11 18.07 6.64
CA ILE A 193 39.29 18.93 6.55
C ILE A 193 40.27 18.14 5.68
N GLY A 194 40.36 18.53 4.41
CA GLY A 194 41.47 18.14 3.57
C GLY A 194 42.74 18.77 4.14
N SER A 195 43.61 17.96 4.74
CA SER A 195 45.02 18.29 4.84
C SER A 195 45.62 18.15 3.44
N LYS A 196 45.84 19.30 2.80
CA LYS A 196 46.75 19.42 1.66
C LYS A 196 48.19 19.22 2.15
N SER A 197 48.95 18.50 1.31
CA SER A 197 50.41 18.54 1.08
C SER A 197 51.33 18.25 2.26
#